data_AF-F7KRJ8-F1
#
_entry.id   AF-F7KRJ8-F1
#
_cell.length_a   1.000
_cell.length_b   1.000
_cell.length_c   1.000
_cell.angle_alpha   90.00
_cell.angle_beta   90.00
_cell.angle_gamma   90.00
#
_symmetry.space_group_name_H-M   'P 1'
#
loop_
_entity.id
_entity.type
_entity.pdbx_description
1 polymer ?
#
loop_
_entity_poly.entity_id
_entity_poly.type
_entity_poly.pdbx_seq_one_letter_code
_entity_poly.pdbx_strand_id
1 'polypeptide(L)' 'MLEVKFYDTVDDALLKFAVIISKSNGKWVFCKHKERDTFEVPGGHREFGENIIETAKRELQ' A
#
# COMPACT_ATOMS: atom_id res chain seq x y z
N MET A 1 5.00 -4.64 -23.99
CA MET A 1 5.88 -4.02 -22.98
C MET A 1 4.98 -3.17 -22.09
N LEU A 2 5.03 -3.35 -20.77
CA LEU A 2 4.22 -2.52 -19.87
C LEU A 2 4.87 -1.13 -19.80
N GLU A 3 4.10 -0.08 -20.09
CA GLU A 3 4.56 1.30 -19.94
C GLU A 3 4.30 1.76 -18.50
N VAL A 4 5.35 2.12 -17.78
CA VAL A 4 5.26 2.66 -16.42
C VAL A 4 5.43 4.17 -16.49
N LYS A 5 4.44 4.90 -15.96
CA LYS A 5 4.43 6.36 -15.90
C LYS A 5 4.59 6.82 -14.46
N PHE A 6 5.49 7.78 -14.26
CA PHE A 6 5.74 8.40 -12.96
C PHE A 6 5.09 9.78 -12.94
N TYR A 7 4.42 10.11 -11.84
CA TYR A 7 3.71 11.37 -11.66
C TYR A 7 4.08 11.95 -10.30
N ASP A 8 4.36 13.26 -10.24
CA ASP A 8 4.61 13.95 -8.97
C ASP A 8 3.33 14.12 -8.16
N THR A 9 2.20 14.30 -8.86
CA THR A 9 0.86 14.45 -8.27
C THR A 9 -0.16 13.72 -9.11
N VAL A 10 -1.17 13.18 -8.46
CA VAL A 10 -2.32 12.54 -9.09
C VAL A 10 -3.55 12.84 -8.24
N ASP A 11 -4.72 12.92 -8.88
CA ASP A 11 -5.98 13.03 -8.16
C ASP A 11 -6.17 11.77 -7.30
N ASP A 12 -6.40 11.97 -6.00
CA ASP A 12 -6.63 10.91 -5.02
C ASP A 12 -7.77 9.99 -5.46
N ALA A 13 -8.82 10.51 -6.10
CA ALA A 13 -9.95 9.73 -6.59
C ALA A 13 -9.57 8.66 -7.64
N LEU A 14 -8.43 8.82 -8.32
CA LEU A 14 -7.92 7.85 -9.29
C LEU A 14 -7.13 6.71 -8.62
N LEU A 15 -6.72 6.88 -7.36
CA LEU A 15 -5.94 5.89 -6.63
C LEU A 15 -6.85 4.82 -6.05
N LYS A 16 -6.60 3.57 -6.47
CA LYS A 16 -7.41 2.40 -6.11
C LYS A 16 -6.78 1.50 -5.05
N PHE A 17 -5.48 1.65 -4.82
CA PHE A 17 -4.69 0.79 -3.95
C PHE A 17 -3.60 1.59 -3.27
N ALA A 18 -3.31 1.25 -2.02
CA ALA A 18 -2.17 1.77 -1.29
C ALA A 18 -1.25 0.62 -0.86
N VAL A 19 0.06 0.86 -0.93
CA VAL A 19 1.09 -0.03 -0.41
C VAL A 19 2.03 0.83 0.43
N ILE A 20 2.33 0.40 1.66
CA ILE A 20 3.13 1.19 2.60
C ILE A 20 4.25 0.37 3.22
N ILE A 21 5.49 0.81 3.01
CA ILE A 21 6.65 0.26 3.71
C ILE A 21 6.90 1.04 4.99
N SER A 22 7.03 0.34 6.11
CA SER A 22 7.26 0.96 7.41
C SER A 22 8.46 0.36 8.13
N LYS A 23 9.06 1.16 9.02
CA LYS A 23 10.21 0.78 9.83
C LYS A 23 9.92 1.05 11.30
N SER A 24 10.09 0.04 12.14
CA SER A 24 9.88 0.12 13.59
C SER A 24 11.10 -0.44 14.32
N ASN A 25 11.62 0.29 15.30
CA ASN A 25 12.82 -0.09 16.07
C ASN A 25 14.01 -0.51 15.18
N GLY A 26 14.24 0.23 14.10
CA GLY A 26 15.33 -0.06 13.17
C GLY A 26 15.07 -1.22 12.20
N LYS A 27 13.93 -1.92 12.30
CA LYS A 27 13.59 -3.10 11.50
C LYS A 27 12.44 -2.80 10.53
N TRP A 28 12.48 -3.42 9.36
CA TRP A 28 11.39 -3.35 8.38
C TRP A 28 10.20 -4.20 8.82
N VAL A 29 9.00 -3.72 8.56
CA VAL A 29 7.75 -4.44 8.81
C VAL A 29 7.24 -4.99 7.49
N PHE A 30 6.97 -6.30 7.48
CA PHE A 30 6.38 -7.03 6.37
C PHE A 30 5.18 -7.82 6.88
N CYS A 31 4.22 -8.10 6.00
CA CYS A 31 3.13 -9.04 6.25
C CYS A 31 3.34 -10.33 5.43
N LYS A 32 2.62 -11.38 5.80
CA LYS A 32 2.59 -12.64 5.05
C LYS A 32 1.14 -13.05 4.88
N HIS A 33 0.62 -13.01 3.66
CA HIS A 33 -0.69 -13.58 3.37
C HIS A 33 -0.71 -15.07 3.70
N LYS A 34 -1.80 -15.56 4.31
CA LYS A 34 -1.93 -16.95 4.78
C LYS A 34 -1.74 -17.98 3.66
N GLU A 35 -2.09 -17.61 2.44
CA GLU A 35 -2.04 -18.47 1.25
C GLU A 35 -0.74 -18.33 0.44
N ARG A 36 0.22 -17.50 0.88
CA ARG A 36 1.47 -17.23 0.17
C ARG A 36 2.67 -17.55 1.03
N ASP A 37 3.79 -17.88 0.39
CA ASP A 37 5.05 -18.16 1.09
C ASP A 37 6.05 -17.00 1.07
N THR A 38 5.69 -15.87 0.44
CA THR A 38 6.53 -14.68 0.36
C THR A 38 6.15 -13.65 1.41
N PHE A 39 7.14 -12.93 1.94
CA PHE A 39 6.90 -11.69 2.68
C PHE A 39 6.59 -10.56 1.73
N GLU A 40 5.61 -9.74 2.06
CA GLU A 40 5.16 -8.62 1.25
C GLU A 40 5.03 -7.36 2.10
N VAL A 41 5.02 -6.22 1.42
CA VAL A 41 4.75 -4.93 2.05
C VAL A 41 3.24 -4.82 2.27
N PRO A 42 2.79 -4.35 3.46
CA PRO A 42 1.36 -4.14 3.71
C PRO A 42 0.73 -3.24 2.65
N GLY A 43 -0.47 -3.63 2.20
CA GLY A 43 -1.19 -2.89 1.18
C GLY A 43 -2.45 -3.61 0.72
N GLY A 44 -3.35 -2.83 0.14
CA GLY A 44 -4.66 -3.31 -0.27
C GLY A 44 -5.46 -2.25 -1.01
N HIS A 45 -6.74 -2.55 -1.20
CA HIS A 45 -7.65 -1.70 -1.98
C HIS A 45 -8.19 -0.57 -1.11
N ARG A 46 -8.46 0.57 -1.75
CA ARG A 46 -9.19 1.67 -1.14
C ARG A 46 -10.63 1.25 -0.82
N GLU A 47 -11.07 1.55 0.40
CA GLU A 47 -12.46 1.38 0.81
C GLU A 47 -13.27 2.69 0.66
N PHE A 48 -14.60 2.60 0.72
CA PHE A 48 -15.48 3.74 0.56
C PHE A 48 -15.27 4.78 1.68
N GLY A 49 -15.09 6.04 1.29
CA GLY A 49 -14.90 7.15 2.23
C GLY A 49 -13.46 7.38 2.69
N GLU A 50 -12.51 6.52 2.31
CA GLU A 50 -11.09 6.72 2.59
C GLU A 50 -10.44 7.66 1.58
N ASN A 51 -9.42 8.42 1.99
CA ASN A 51 -8.38 8.92 1.07
C ASN A 51 -7.23 7.91 1.02
N ILE A 52 -6.28 8.07 0.10
CA ILE A 52 -5.25 7.05 -0.10
C ILE A 52 -4.31 6.86 1.11
N ILE A 53 -4.14 7.90 1.93
CA ILE A 53 -3.32 7.84 3.15
C ILE A 53 -4.06 7.06 4.24
N GLU A 54 -5.38 7.23 4.37
CA GLU A 54 -6.18 6.44 5.32
C GLU A 54 -6.22 4.96 4.91
N THR A 55 -6.35 4.67 3.61
CA THR A 55 -6.20 3.30 3.08
C THR A 55 -4.84 2.71 3.46
N ALA A 56 -3.75 3.44 3.24
CA ALA A 56 -2.40 2.97 3.59
C ALA A 56 -2.26 2.68 5.10
N LYS A 57 -2.81 3.53 5.96
CA LYS A 57 -2.78 3.34 7.42
C LYS A 57 -3.58 2.12 7.84
N ARG A 58 -4.79 1.92 7.30
CA ARG A 58 -5.65 0.76 7.62
C ARG A 58 -4.96 -0.55 7.24
N GLU A 59 -4.35 -0.62 6.06
CA GLU A 59 -3.66 -1.82 5.58
C GLU A 59 -2.39 -2.17 6.39
N LEU A 60 -1.86 -1.22 7.17
CA LEU A 60 -0.73 -1.45 8.08
C LEU A 60 -1.14 -1.95 9.47
N GLN A 61 -2.37 -1.69 9.92
CA GLN A 61 -2.87 -2.04 11.27
C GLN A 61 -3.01 -3.55 11.46
#